data_AF-E7QWU5-F1
#
_entry.id   AF-E7QWU5-F1
#
_cell.length_a   1.000
_cell.length_b   1.000
_cell.length_c   1.000
_cell.angle_alpha   90.00
_cell.angle_beta   90.00
_cell.angle_gamma   90.00
#
_symmetry.space_group_name_H-M   'P 1'
#
loop_
_entity.id
_entity.type
_entity.pdbx_description
1 polymer ?
#
loop_
_entity_poly.entity_id
_entity_poly.type
_entity_poly.pdbx_seq_one_letter_code
_entity_poly.pdbx_strand_id
1 'polypeptide(L)'
;MFDAPLDAWYVWLGVTVVSFAVLGVAIELPTAPPPNAASVADTVDSVAGCTYTATAEHPLSARKIKLGPRRLGLNGKGGIAHATFAYGPVVPVVPDGGRRSDSTSRLNRVLSGSPPSAVFDSPADFRAAIRESRDHQSVWRRAHSTLRVRCVSWEGVDATLVSG
;
A
#
# COMPACT_ATOMS: atom_id res chain seq x y z
N MET A 1 -50.43 54.99 -2.65
CA MET A 1 -50.38 53.52 -2.67
C MET A 1 -49.20 53.11 -3.53
N PHE A 2 -48.02 53.08 -2.95
CA PHE A 2 -46.80 52.53 -3.54
C PHE A 2 -46.03 51.92 -2.38
N ASP A 3 -46.45 50.72 -2.01
CA ASP A 3 -45.64 49.88 -1.14
C ASP A 3 -44.48 49.42 -2.02
N ALA A 4 -43.31 50.03 -1.83
CA ALA A 4 -42.12 49.65 -2.56
C ALA A 4 -41.86 48.16 -2.27
N PRO A 5 -41.66 47.29 -3.28
CA PRO A 5 -41.39 45.89 -3.03
C PRO A 5 -39.97 45.74 -2.50
N LEU A 6 -39.75 46.11 -1.23
CA LEU A 6 -38.51 45.91 -0.51
C LEU A 6 -38.16 44.41 -0.43
N ASP A 7 -39.14 43.52 -0.62
CA ASP A 7 -38.98 42.07 -0.69
C ASP A 7 -38.21 41.57 -1.91
N ALA A 8 -38.28 42.26 -3.06
CA ALA A 8 -37.73 41.72 -4.31
C ALA A 8 -36.19 41.64 -4.32
N TRP A 9 -35.52 42.54 -3.59
CA TRP A 9 -34.05 42.60 -3.55
C TRP A 9 -33.44 41.58 -2.58
N TYR A 10 -34.09 41.36 -1.42
CA TYR A 10 -33.65 40.36 -0.45
C TYR A 10 -33.87 38.94 -0.98
N VAL A 11 -34.95 38.72 -1.73
CA VAL A 11 -35.19 37.45 -2.44
C VAL A 11 -34.08 37.20 -3.45
N TRP A 12 -33.67 38.19 -4.24
CA TRP A 12 -32.58 38.03 -5.21
C TRP A 12 -31.24 37.74 -4.53
N LEU A 13 -30.91 38.45 -3.45
CA LEU A 13 -29.69 38.17 -2.68
C LEU A 13 -29.74 36.78 -2.03
N GLY A 14 -30.85 36.42 -1.39
CA GLY A 14 -31.06 35.11 -0.80
C GLY A 14 -30.93 33.99 -1.83
N VAL A 15 -31.52 34.16 -3.02
CA VAL A 15 -31.40 33.21 -4.13
C VAL A 15 -29.95 33.10 -4.60
N THR A 16 -29.21 34.21 -4.76
CA THR A 16 -27.79 34.12 -5.15
C THR A 16 -26.93 33.41 -4.12
N VAL A 17 -27.12 33.70 -2.82
CA VAL A 17 -26.37 33.05 -1.73
C VAL A 17 -26.71 31.56 -1.65
N VAL A 18 -27.99 31.20 -1.75
CA VAL A 18 -28.44 29.79 -1.78
C VAL A 18 -27.93 29.07 -3.03
N SER A 19 -27.95 29.70 -4.21
CA SER A 19 -27.42 29.12 -5.45
C SER A 19 -25.91 28.90 -5.38
N PHE A 20 -25.12 29.83 -4.84
CA PHE A 20 -23.69 29.63 -4.62
C PHE A 20 -23.40 28.54 -3.58
N ALA A 21 -24.22 28.43 -2.53
CA ALA A 21 -24.10 27.37 -1.53
C ALA A 21 -24.38 25.97 -2.10
N VAL A 22 -25.41 25.82 -2.96
CA VAL A 22 -25.71 24.54 -3.63
C VAL A 22 -24.65 24.19 -4.69
N LEU A 23 -24.12 25.18 -5.41
CA LEU A 23 -23.05 24.96 -6.39
C LEU A 23 -21.72 24.52 -5.75
N GLY A 24 -21.48 24.90 -4.50
CA GLY A 24 -20.29 24.52 -3.71
C GLY A 24 -20.24 23.05 -3.29
N VAL A 25 -21.35 22.29 -3.39
CA VAL A 25 -21.40 20.88 -2.97
C VAL A 25 -20.89 19.91 -4.06
N ALA A 26 -20.68 20.39 -5.29
CA ALA A 26 -20.18 19.56 -6.40
C ALA A 26 -18.65 19.30 -6.37
N ILE A 27 -17.95 19.70 -5.30
CA ILE A 27 -16.49 19.68 -5.25
C ILE A 27 -16.03 18.33 -4.68
N GLU A 28 -15.34 17.55 -5.52
CA GLU A 28 -14.52 16.36 -5.20
C GLU A 28 -15.19 15.00 -5.00
N LEU A 29 -16.09 14.61 -5.91
CA LEU A 29 -16.39 13.17 -6.07
C LEU A 29 -15.19 12.46 -6.74
N PRO A 30 -14.70 11.32 -6.19
CA PRO A 30 -13.59 10.57 -6.79
C PRO A 30 -13.89 10.19 -8.24
N THR A 31 -13.03 10.61 -9.17
CA THR A 31 -13.19 10.38 -10.62
C THR A 31 -12.78 8.97 -11.06
N ALA A 32 -12.43 8.10 -10.11
CA ALA A 32 -12.01 6.73 -10.34
C ALA A 32 -12.41 5.86 -9.14
N PRO A 33 -12.63 4.54 -9.34
CA PRO A 33 -12.85 3.63 -8.23
C PRO A 33 -11.63 3.57 -7.29
N PRO A 34 -11.84 3.27 -5.99
CA PRO A 34 -10.73 3.05 -5.06
C PRO A 34 -9.86 1.88 -5.51
N PRO A 35 -8.56 1.89 -5.19
CA PRO A 35 -7.67 0.77 -5.52
C PRO A 35 -8.11 -0.52 -4.81
N ASN A 36 -8.02 -1.66 -5.50
CA ASN A 36 -8.42 -2.96 -4.96
C ASN A 36 -7.32 -3.55 -4.07
N ALA A 37 -7.26 -3.10 -2.81
CA ALA A 37 -6.30 -3.59 -1.83
C ALA A 37 -6.51 -5.07 -1.46
N ALA A 38 -7.75 -5.57 -1.51
CA ALA A 38 -8.08 -6.95 -1.16
C ALA A 38 -7.44 -7.94 -2.15
N SER A 39 -7.59 -7.71 -3.45
CA SER A 39 -6.97 -8.55 -4.50
C SER A 39 -5.43 -8.61 -4.40
N VAL A 40 -4.81 -7.50 -3.98
CA VAL A 40 -3.36 -7.46 -3.71
C VAL A 40 -3.02 -8.32 -2.49
N ALA A 41 -3.82 -8.28 -1.42
CA ALA A 41 -3.64 -9.14 -0.26
C ALA A 41 -3.86 -10.62 -0.60
N ASP A 42 -4.89 -10.95 -1.38
CA ASP A 42 -5.18 -12.31 -1.83
C ASP A 42 -4.00 -12.91 -2.63
N THR A 43 -3.32 -12.09 -3.44
CA THR A 43 -2.14 -12.53 -4.19
C THR A 43 -0.93 -12.78 -3.27
N VAL A 44 -0.80 -12.02 -2.19
CA VAL A 44 0.23 -12.28 -1.17
C VAL A 44 -0.12 -13.56 -0.41
N ASP A 45 -1.38 -13.70 -0.02
CA ASP A 45 -1.90 -14.85 0.73
C ASP A 45 -1.85 -16.15 -0.08
N SER A 46 -1.98 -16.10 -1.41
CA SER A 46 -1.88 -17.29 -2.28
C SER A 46 -0.47 -17.91 -2.31
N VAL A 47 0.55 -17.16 -1.90
CA VAL A 47 1.94 -17.63 -1.82
C VAL A 47 2.50 -17.62 -0.40
N ALA A 48 1.83 -16.96 0.54
CA ALA A 48 2.23 -16.98 1.95
C ALA A 48 2.07 -18.39 2.53
N GLY A 49 2.99 -18.78 3.42
CA GLY A 49 2.95 -20.11 4.08
C GLY A 49 3.34 -21.29 3.18
N CYS A 50 4.08 -21.03 2.09
CA CYS A 50 4.53 -22.06 1.17
C CYS A 50 5.51 -23.06 1.83
N THR A 51 5.31 -24.36 1.59
CA THR A 51 6.28 -25.41 1.99
C THR A 51 7.55 -25.39 1.13
N TYR A 52 7.44 -24.88 -0.09
CA TYR A 52 8.51 -24.77 -1.08
C TYR A 52 8.54 -23.36 -1.67
N THR A 53 9.68 -22.94 -2.23
CA THR A 53 9.83 -21.59 -2.78
C THR A 53 8.74 -21.29 -3.81
N ALA A 54 7.99 -20.20 -3.60
CA ALA A 54 6.89 -19.76 -4.47
C ALA A 54 7.01 -18.27 -4.75
N THR A 55 6.55 -17.83 -5.93
CA THR A 55 6.60 -16.42 -6.34
C THR A 55 5.29 -15.99 -6.98
N ALA A 56 4.88 -14.76 -6.75
CA ALA A 56 3.75 -14.14 -7.43
C ALA A 56 4.04 -12.68 -7.76
N GLU A 57 3.40 -12.19 -8.82
CA GLU A 57 3.40 -10.78 -9.19
C GLU A 57 1.96 -10.28 -9.33
N HIS A 58 1.73 -9.02 -8.97
CA HIS A 58 0.41 -8.40 -9.07
C HIS A 58 0.50 -6.95 -9.60
N PRO A 59 -0.19 -6.58 -10.68
CA PRO A 59 -0.22 -5.19 -11.15
C PRO A 59 -0.81 -4.24 -10.10
N LEU A 60 -0.12 -3.14 -9.79
CA LEU A 60 -0.57 -2.16 -8.81
C LEU A 60 -1.21 -0.95 -9.50
N SER A 61 -2.51 -0.76 -9.25
CA SER A 61 -3.25 0.43 -9.67
C SER A 61 -3.30 1.50 -8.56
N ALA A 62 -2.13 1.85 -8.02
CA ALA A 62 -2.00 2.83 -6.94
C ALA A 62 -0.84 3.80 -7.19
N ARG A 63 -0.92 5.00 -6.63
CA ARG A 63 0.18 5.99 -6.68
C ARG A 63 1.13 5.84 -5.51
N LYS A 64 0.57 5.49 -4.34
CA LYS A 64 1.34 5.19 -3.14
C LYS A 64 0.90 3.88 -2.52
N ILE A 65 1.83 3.20 -1.89
CA ILE A 65 1.63 1.99 -1.11
C ILE A 65 2.21 2.20 0.28
N LYS A 66 1.55 1.65 1.29
CA LYS A 66 2.06 1.50 2.64
C LYS A 66 2.05 0.02 2.96
N LEU A 67 3.22 -0.60 2.96
CA LEU A 67 3.38 -2.02 3.21
C LEU A 67 3.86 -2.23 4.65
N GLY A 68 3.10 -3.00 5.43
CA GLY A 68 3.50 -3.44 6.76
C GLY A 68 3.41 -4.96 6.90
N PRO A 69 3.85 -5.53 8.02
CA PRO A 69 3.92 -7.00 8.18
C PRO A 69 2.58 -7.72 8.20
N ARG A 70 1.46 -7.02 8.47
CA ARG A 70 0.13 -7.62 8.62
C ARG A 70 -0.94 -7.00 7.71
N ARG A 71 -0.64 -5.87 7.10
CA ARG A 71 -1.59 -5.10 6.31
C ARG A 71 -0.89 -4.29 5.26
N LEU A 72 -1.62 -3.96 4.21
CA LEU A 72 -1.21 -2.99 3.20
C LEU A 72 -2.24 -1.88 3.09
N GLY A 73 -1.78 -0.72 2.66
CA GLY A 73 -2.60 0.39 2.20
C GLY A 73 -2.23 0.76 0.77
N LEU A 74 -3.21 1.09 -0.04
CA LEU A 74 -3.06 1.62 -1.39
C LEU A 74 -3.73 2.98 -1.45
N ASN A 75 -3.04 3.96 -2.04
CA ASN A 75 -3.57 5.29 -2.27
C ASN A 75 -3.50 5.60 -3.78
N GLY A 76 -4.66 5.67 -4.41
CA GLY A 76 -4.85 5.85 -5.84
C GLY A 76 -5.65 7.12 -6.17
N LYS A 77 -6.16 7.21 -7.41
CA LYS A 77 -7.04 8.31 -7.84
C LYS A 77 -8.39 8.28 -7.10
N GLY A 78 -8.94 7.10 -6.84
CA GLY A 78 -10.18 6.90 -6.12
C GLY A 78 -10.09 6.93 -4.59
N GLY A 79 -9.01 7.46 -4.02
CA GLY A 79 -8.79 7.51 -2.57
C GLY A 79 -7.90 6.40 -2.03
N ILE A 80 -8.09 6.07 -0.75
CA ILE A 80 -7.26 5.14 0.02
C ILE A 80 -8.05 3.87 0.33
N ALA A 81 -7.48 2.71 0.03
CA ALA A 81 -7.98 1.41 0.45
C ALA A 81 -6.95 0.69 1.32
N HIS A 82 -7.43 -0.18 2.20
CA HIS A 82 -6.58 -1.01 3.05
C HIS A 82 -7.03 -2.46 2.99
N ALA A 83 -6.09 -3.38 3.15
CA ALA A 83 -6.36 -4.80 3.33
C ALA A 83 -5.41 -5.39 4.37
N THR A 84 -5.86 -6.46 5.02
CA THR A 84 -5.10 -7.23 6.00
C THR A 84 -4.75 -8.56 5.36
N PHE A 85 -3.54 -9.06 5.59
CA PHE A 85 -3.15 -10.38 5.13
C PHE A 85 -3.79 -11.45 6.02
N ALA A 86 -4.34 -12.50 5.41
CA ALA A 86 -4.81 -13.68 6.13
C ALA A 86 -3.64 -14.48 6.69
N TYR A 87 -2.54 -14.57 5.94
CA TYR A 87 -1.33 -15.29 6.33
C TYR A 87 -0.18 -14.34 6.59
N GLY A 88 0.58 -14.57 7.66
CA GLY A 88 1.69 -13.69 8.00
C GLY A 88 2.27 -13.94 9.39
N PRO A 89 3.17 -13.06 9.86
CA PRO A 89 3.52 -11.77 9.24
C PRO A 89 4.37 -11.88 7.96
N VAL A 90 4.13 -11.02 6.98
CA VAL A 90 4.99 -10.87 5.78
C VAL A 90 6.24 -10.05 6.11
N VAL A 91 7.18 -9.96 5.16
CA VAL A 91 8.46 -9.23 5.29
C VAL A 91 8.51 -8.13 4.23
N PRO A 92 8.23 -6.87 4.61
CA PRO A 92 8.29 -5.73 3.69
C PRO A 92 9.73 -5.44 3.21
N VAL A 93 9.98 -5.63 1.92
CA VAL A 93 11.26 -5.32 1.27
C VAL A 93 11.12 -3.96 0.57
N VAL A 94 11.25 -2.90 1.35
CA VAL A 94 11.18 -1.51 0.87
C VAL A 94 12.59 -0.93 0.76
N PRO A 95 13.03 -0.47 -0.41
CA PRO A 95 14.28 0.27 -0.50
C PRO A 95 14.15 1.56 0.33
N ASP A 96 14.95 1.69 1.38
CA ASP A 96 14.91 2.88 2.22
C ASP A 96 15.29 4.13 1.43
N GLY A 97 14.49 5.19 1.60
CA GLY A 97 14.59 6.45 0.87
C GLY A 97 15.80 7.32 1.27
N GLY A 98 16.92 6.71 1.66
CA GLY A 98 18.14 7.44 1.98
C GLY A 98 19.23 6.63 2.66
N ARG A 99 18.93 5.49 3.29
CA ARG A 99 19.94 4.62 3.89
C ARG A 99 19.54 3.16 3.68
N ARG A 100 20.03 2.53 2.61
CA ARG A 100 19.88 1.08 2.43
C ARG A 100 20.57 0.41 3.62
N SER A 101 19.81 -0.20 4.53
CA SER A 101 20.38 -1.21 5.42
C SER A 101 20.87 -2.36 4.54
N ASP A 102 22.05 -2.89 4.88
CA ASP A 102 22.62 -4.03 4.18
C ASP A 102 21.63 -5.23 4.18
N SER A 103 20.91 -5.41 5.28
CA SER A 103 19.82 -6.39 5.43
C SER A 103 18.75 -6.25 4.34
N THR A 104 18.25 -5.04 4.08
CA THR A 104 17.22 -4.78 3.06
C THR A 104 17.73 -5.08 1.66
N SER A 105 18.99 -4.74 1.37
CA SER A 105 19.63 -5.04 0.09
C SER A 105 19.73 -6.55 -0.15
N ARG A 106 20.13 -7.31 0.89
CA ARG A 106 20.16 -8.78 0.86
C ARG A 106 18.78 -9.39 0.69
N LEU A 107 17.78 -8.94 1.42
CA LEU A 107 16.38 -9.38 1.26
C LEU A 107 15.86 -9.09 -0.15
N ASN A 108 16.21 -7.94 -0.75
CA ASN A 108 15.83 -7.63 -2.13
C ASN A 108 16.50 -8.55 -3.16
N ARG A 109 17.74 -9.00 -2.91
CA ARG A 109 18.38 -10.03 -3.75
C ARG A 109 17.63 -11.36 -3.65
N VAL A 110 17.21 -11.76 -2.44
CA VAL A 110 16.38 -12.97 -2.26
C VAL A 110 15.07 -12.85 -3.01
N LEU A 111 14.33 -11.74 -2.81
CA LEU A 111 13.09 -11.43 -3.53
C LEU A 111 13.27 -11.47 -5.06
N SER A 112 14.48 -11.19 -5.56
CA SER A 112 14.80 -11.17 -6.99
C SER A 112 15.28 -12.51 -7.55
N GLY A 113 15.46 -13.55 -6.73
CA GLY A 113 15.90 -14.85 -7.23
C GLY A 113 16.97 -15.54 -6.41
N SER A 114 17.84 -14.77 -5.73
CA SER A 114 19.00 -15.34 -5.07
C SER A 114 18.58 -16.27 -3.91
N PRO A 115 19.17 -17.46 -3.78
CA PRO A 115 18.92 -18.29 -2.61
C PRO A 115 19.47 -17.59 -1.34
N PRO A 116 18.82 -17.71 -0.17
CA PRO A 116 19.30 -17.08 1.06
C PRO A 116 20.75 -17.43 1.42
N SER A 117 21.18 -18.68 1.17
CA SER A 117 22.55 -19.15 1.40
C SER A 117 23.63 -18.45 0.56
N ALA A 118 23.26 -17.79 -0.54
CA ALA A 118 24.21 -17.03 -1.36
C ALA A 118 24.36 -15.57 -0.92
N VAL A 119 23.50 -15.10 0.00
CA VAL A 119 23.46 -13.68 0.40
C VAL A 119 23.54 -13.48 1.91
N PHE A 120 23.22 -14.47 2.72
CA PHE A 120 23.36 -14.48 4.17
C PHE A 120 24.37 -15.55 4.58
N ASP A 121 25.24 -15.21 5.54
CA ASP A 121 26.26 -16.13 6.04
C ASP A 121 25.66 -17.24 6.89
N SER A 122 24.53 -16.97 7.55
CA SER A 122 23.81 -17.95 8.36
C SER A 122 22.28 -17.77 8.35
N PRO A 123 21.51 -18.83 8.70
CA PRO A 123 20.07 -18.71 8.95
C PRO A 123 19.73 -17.73 10.09
N ALA A 124 20.65 -17.50 11.02
CA ALA A 124 20.48 -16.52 12.10
C ALA A 124 20.50 -15.09 11.55
N ASP A 125 21.40 -14.78 10.60
CA ASP A 125 21.48 -13.48 9.95
C ASP A 125 20.26 -13.21 9.08
N PHE A 126 19.78 -14.24 8.37
CA PHE A 126 18.54 -14.12 7.60
C PHE A 126 17.34 -13.83 8.51
N ARG A 127 17.22 -14.55 9.63
CA ARG A 127 16.17 -14.31 10.64
C ARG A 127 16.28 -12.91 11.26
N ALA A 128 17.49 -12.41 11.49
CA ALA A 128 17.71 -11.05 11.98
C ALA A 128 17.24 -9.99 10.98
N ALA A 129 17.61 -10.13 9.69
CA ALA A 129 17.17 -9.23 8.64
C ALA A 129 15.63 -9.22 8.46
N ILE A 130 14.98 -10.39 8.58
CA ILE A 130 13.52 -10.50 8.57
C ILE A 130 12.89 -9.72 9.72
N ARG A 131 13.43 -9.84 10.94
CA ARG A 131 12.93 -9.11 12.12
C ARG A 131 13.10 -7.60 11.95
N GLU A 132 14.30 -7.16 11.57
CA GLU A 132 14.60 -5.75 11.30
C GLU A 132 13.59 -5.15 10.30
N SER A 133 13.37 -5.83 9.17
CA SER A 133 12.39 -5.42 8.16
C SER A 133 10.95 -5.33 8.70
N ARG A 134 10.54 -6.24 9.60
CA ARG A 134 9.19 -6.24 10.19
C ARG A 134 9.00 -5.16 11.24
N ASP A 135 10.06 -4.81 11.96
CA ASP A 135 10.03 -3.81 13.04
C ASP A 135 10.08 -2.37 12.50
N HIS A 136 10.49 -2.19 11.23
CA HIS A 136 10.48 -0.90 10.57
C HIS A 136 9.05 -0.33 10.48
N GLN A 137 8.92 0.96 10.83
CA GLN A 137 7.66 1.66 10.73
C GLN A 137 7.21 1.74 9.27
N SER A 138 6.02 1.20 8.99
CA SER A 138 5.42 1.33 7.66
C SER A 138 5.06 2.79 7.36
N VAL A 139 5.52 3.28 6.22
CA VAL A 139 5.26 4.64 5.72
C VAL A 139 4.71 4.57 4.30
N TRP A 140 3.95 5.60 3.90
CA TRP A 140 3.47 5.72 2.52
C TRP A 140 4.65 6.04 1.59
N ARG A 141 4.81 5.24 0.55
CA ARG A 141 5.86 5.38 -0.47
C ARG A 141 5.23 5.36 -1.85
N ARG A 142 5.96 5.84 -2.87
CA ARG A 142 5.52 5.72 -4.26
C ARG A 142 5.38 4.23 -4.60
N ALA A 143 4.24 3.83 -5.12
CA ALA A 143 4.03 2.46 -5.56
C ALA A 143 4.80 2.21 -6.88
N HIS A 144 5.36 1.02 -6.99
CA HIS A 144 5.82 0.45 -8.25
C HIS A 144 4.61 0.08 -9.12
N SER A 145 4.86 -0.25 -10.39
CA SER A 145 3.81 -0.75 -11.29
C SER A 145 3.32 -2.15 -10.92
N THR A 146 4.15 -2.92 -10.20
CA THR A 146 3.93 -4.34 -9.92
C THR A 146 4.39 -4.65 -8.50
N LEU A 147 3.52 -5.32 -7.74
CA LEU A 147 3.85 -5.98 -6.50
C LEU A 147 4.58 -7.29 -6.81
N ARG A 148 5.68 -7.54 -6.14
CA ARG A 148 6.42 -8.81 -6.20
C ARG A 148 6.36 -9.49 -4.85
N VAL A 149 6.09 -10.79 -4.88
CA VAL A 149 6.05 -11.64 -3.69
C VAL A 149 6.94 -12.85 -3.91
N ARG A 150 7.73 -13.19 -2.90
CA ARG A 150 8.48 -14.44 -2.85
C ARG A 150 8.37 -15.05 -1.48
N CYS A 151 7.87 -16.26 -1.42
CA CYS A 151 7.91 -17.09 -0.24
C CYS A 151 9.13 -18.03 -0.35
N VAL A 152 9.92 -18.12 0.73
CA VAL A 152 11.17 -18.88 0.79
C VAL A 152 11.27 -19.57 2.14
N SER A 153 11.83 -20.78 2.14
CA SER A 153 12.22 -21.52 3.34
C SER A 153 13.71 -21.84 3.27
N TRP A 154 14.46 -21.56 4.33
CA TRP A 154 15.88 -21.90 4.42
C TRP A 154 16.24 -22.31 5.85
N GLU A 155 16.64 -23.58 6.03
CA GLU A 155 17.09 -24.12 7.33
C GLU A 155 16.08 -23.84 8.47
N GLY A 156 14.79 -24.05 8.20
CA GLY A 156 13.71 -23.79 9.16
C GLY A 156 13.36 -22.31 9.37
N VAL A 157 13.82 -21.42 8.48
CA VAL A 157 13.42 -20.00 8.43
C VAL A 157 12.51 -19.77 7.24
N ASP A 158 11.22 -19.60 7.51
CA ASP A 158 10.22 -19.28 6.49
C ASP A 158 9.97 -17.77 6.42
N ALA A 159 9.90 -17.24 5.21
CA ALA A 159 9.65 -15.82 4.97
C ALA A 159 8.88 -15.58 3.68
N THR A 160 7.85 -14.74 3.77
CA THR A 160 7.15 -14.17 2.61
C THR A 160 7.60 -12.74 2.41
N LEU A 161 8.54 -12.55 1.47
CA LEU A 161 9.10 -11.26 1.07
C LEU A 161 8.14 -10.55 0.11
N VAL A 162 7.86 -9.27 0.35
CA VAL A 162 6.92 -8.49 -0.46
C VAL A 162 7.51 -7.12 -0.79
N SER A 163 7.42 -6.67 -2.04
CA SER A 163 7.78 -5.30 -2.47
C SER A 163 6.79 -4.79 -3.51
N GLY A 164 6.56 -3.48 -3.56
CA GLY A 164 5.61 -2.85 -4.49
C GLY A 164 5.51 -1.36 -4.28
#